data_AF-A0A356MNK8-F1
#
_entry.id   AF-A0A356MNK8-F1
#
_cell.length_a   1.000
_cell.length_b   1.000
_cell.length_c   1.000
_cell.angle_alpha   90.00
_cell.angle_beta   90.00
_cell.angle_gamma   90.00
#
_symmetry.space_group_name_H-M   'P 1'
#
loop_
_entity.id
_entity.type
_entity.pdbx_description
1 polymer ?
#
loop_
_entity_poly.entity_id
_entity_poly.type
_entity_poly.pdbx_seq_one_letter_code
_entity_poly.pdbx_strand_id
1 'polypeptide(L)'
;MPGVLEIVLWVIGAVVKFLVTPSLMIARGWGFWPTVIVTSVGAALGVWVFFFFGKWMLKKWAEFRSEKEPKRPFFTSQRRRVVRFRRLFGMWGLLAVSGVISVPIASILAAKYYQRDNRMPWILVVAFFLWSLLLTSLSYWAIDIG
;
A
#
# COMPACT_ATOMS: atom_id res chain seq x y z
N MET A 1 -8.25 25.16 -13.51
CA MET A 1 -7.11 24.56 -12.77
C MET A 1 -7.67 23.87 -11.53
N PRO A 2 -7.22 22.65 -11.19
CA PRO A 2 -7.72 21.96 -10.01
C PRO A 2 -7.38 22.77 -8.76
N GLY A 3 -8.35 22.90 -7.85
CA GLY A 3 -8.15 23.60 -6.59
C GLY A 3 -7.20 22.83 -5.67
N VAL A 4 -6.47 23.53 -4.80
CA VAL A 4 -5.58 22.90 -3.80
C VAL A 4 -6.31 21.87 -2.95
N LEU A 5 -7.54 22.19 -2.53
CA LEU A 5 -8.40 21.29 -1.76
C LEU A 5 -8.74 20.01 -2.55
N GLU A 6 -8.98 20.12 -3.84
CA GLU A 6 -9.28 18.97 -4.70
C GLU A 6 -8.07 18.03 -4.81
N ILE A 7 -6.87 18.60 -5.00
CA ILE A 7 -5.61 17.82 -5.01
C ILE A 7 -5.46 17.05 -3.70
N VAL A 8 -5.67 17.72 -2.56
CA VAL A 8 -5.57 17.08 -1.23
C VAL A 8 -6.56 15.94 -1.08
N LEU A 9 -7.81 16.11 -1.53
CA LEU A 9 -8.82 15.05 -1.50
C LEU A 9 -8.41 13.85 -2.36
N TRP A 10 -7.84 14.08 -3.54
CA TRP A 10 -7.35 12.99 -4.40
C TRP A 10 -6.14 12.28 -3.82
N VAL A 11 -5.22 13.00 -3.18
CA VAL A 11 -4.08 12.42 -2.43
C VAL A 11 -4.60 11.49 -1.32
N ILE A 12 -5.57 11.95 -0.51
CA ILE A 12 -6.18 11.13 0.54
C ILE A 12 -6.93 9.95 -0.06
N GLY A 13 -7.67 10.17 -1.14
CA GLY A 13 -8.37 9.12 -1.88
C GLY A 13 -7.41 8.03 -2.35
N ALA A 14 -6.25 8.40 -2.90
CA ALA A 14 -5.22 7.46 -3.37
C ALA A 14 -4.64 6.64 -2.21
N VAL A 15 -4.51 7.21 -1.01
CA VAL A 15 -4.11 6.45 0.17
C VAL A 15 -5.17 5.40 0.52
N VAL A 16 -6.44 5.79 0.60
CA VAL A 16 -7.52 4.91 1.11
C VAL A 16 -7.94 3.85 0.06
N LYS A 17 -8.10 4.25 -1.19
CA LYS A 17 -8.63 3.44 -2.30
C LYS A 17 -7.81 3.65 -3.59
N PHE A 18 -6.51 3.39 -3.50
CA PHE A 18 -5.56 3.50 -4.61
C PHE A 18 -6.06 2.92 -5.94
N LEU A 19 -6.70 1.75 -5.91
CA LEU A 19 -7.21 1.07 -7.10
C LEU A 19 -8.27 1.87 -7.88
N VAL A 20 -9.10 2.64 -7.17
CA VAL A 20 -10.28 3.33 -7.74
C VAL A 20 -9.97 4.80 -8.04
N THR A 21 -9.01 5.39 -7.34
CA THR A 21 -8.70 6.82 -7.44
C THR A 21 -8.31 7.29 -8.86
N PRO A 22 -7.40 6.62 -9.60
CA PRO A 22 -7.06 7.03 -10.97
C PRO A 22 -8.28 7.06 -11.90
N SER A 23 -9.14 6.05 -11.83
CA SER A 23 -10.37 5.98 -12.63
C SER A 23 -11.31 7.14 -12.32
N LEU A 24 -11.51 7.46 -11.04
CA LEU A 24 -12.37 8.58 -10.64
C LEU A 24 -11.80 9.93 -11.04
N MET A 25 -10.48 10.10 -10.97
CA MET A 25 -9.82 11.33 -11.42
C MET A 25 -10.03 11.56 -12.92
N ILE A 26 -9.80 10.54 -13.74
CA ILE A 26 -9.99 10.66 -15.20
C ILE A 26 -11.47 10.88 -15.53
N ALA A 27 -12.40 10.18 -14.86
CA ALA A 27 -13.85 10.43 -15.00
C ALA A 27 -14.26 11.86 -14.60
N ARG A 28 -13.46 12.53 -13.75
CA ARG A 28 -13.63 13.94 -13.38
C ARG A 28 -12.94 14.91 -14.35
N GLY A 29 -12.36 14.42 -15.45
CA GLY A 29 -11.67 15.20 -16.47
C GLY A 29 -10.19 15.46 -16.19
N TRP A 30 -9.56 14.75 -15.25
CA TRP A 30 -8.12 14.89 -15.03
C TRP A 30 -7.31 14.24 -16.16
N GLY A 31 -6.24 14.91 -16.57
CA GLY A 31 -5.31 14.35 -17.55
C GLY A 31 -4.49 13.17 -17.00
N PHE A 32 -3.87 12.41 -17.91
CA PHE A 32 -3.04 11.25 -17.59
C PHE A 32 -1.91 11.59 -16.60
N TRP A 33 -1.03 12.53 -16.96
CA TRP A 33 0.15 12.86 -16.13
C TRP A 33 -0.19 13.44 -14.76
N PRO A 34 -1.13 14.41 -14.63
CA PRO A 34 -1.59 14.86 -13.32
C PRO A 34 -2.13 13.73 -12.45
N THR A 35 -2.87 12.79 -13.02
CA THR A 35 -3.42 11.63 -12.30
C THR A 35 -2.31 10.72 -11.77
N VAL A 36 -1.32 10.37 -12.60
CA VAL A 36 -0.16 9.57 -12.19
C VAL A 36 0.60 10.27 -11.07
N ILE A 37 0.88 11.57 -11.19
CA ILE A 37 1.66 12.33 -10.20
C ILE A 37 0.91 12.38 -8.86
N VAL A 38 -0.36 12.78 -8.85
CA VAL A 38 -1.14 12.93 -7.61
C VAL A 38 -1.32 11.60 -6.90
N THR A 39 -1.65 10.54 -7.64
CA THR A 39 -1.84 9.20 -7.06
C THR A 39 -0.52 8.60 -6.57
N SER A 40 0.59 8.83 -7.28
CA SER A 40 1.93 8.42 -6.83
C SER A 40 2.38 9.14 -5.57
N VAL A 41 2.14 10.46 -5.47
CA VAL A 41 2.44 11.25 -4.27
C VAL A 41 1.61 10.76 -3.10
N GLY A 42 0.30 10.54 -3.30
CA GLY A 42 -0.57 9.97 -2.26
C GLY A 42 -0.11 8.59 -1.80
N ALA A 43 0.22 7.69 -2.73
CA ALA A 43 0.74 6.38 -2.38
C ALA A 43 2.08 6.47 -1.63
N ALA A 44 3.01 7.33 -2.08
CA ALA A 44 4.28 7.52 -1.40
C ALA A 44 4.08 7.98 0.04
N LEU A 45 3.30 9.06 0.25
CA LEU A 45 2.99 9.58 1.57
C LEU A 45 2.30 8.52 2.45
N GLY A 46 1.33 7.80 1.90
CA GLY A 46 0.66 6.70 2.59
C GLY A 46 1.64 5.60 3.01
N VAL A 47 2.54 5.19 2.12
CA VAL A 47 3.57 4.19 2.43
C VAL A 47 4.42 4.64 3.60
N TRP A 48 4.94 5.87 3.57
CA TRP A 48 5.76 6.39 4.67
C TRP A 48 4.99 6.44 5.98
N VAL A 49 3.78 7.00 5.99
CA VAL A 49 2.98 7.11 7.22
C VAL A 49 2.67 5.73 7.79
N PHE A 50 2.10 4.82 6.99
CA PHE A 50 1.61 3.53 7.49
C PHE A 50 2.72 2.51 7.73
N PHE A 51 3.84 2.55 6.99
CA PHE A 51 4.97 1.66 7.23
C PHE A 51 5.64 1.99 8.57
N PHE A 52 5.95 3.27 8.82
CA PHE A 52 6.62 3.68 10.05
C PHE A 52 5.69 3.58 11.26
N PHE A 53 4.41 3.95 11.10
CA PHE A 53 3.39 3.73 12.12
C PHE A 53 3.26 2.23 12.44
N GLY A 54 3.20 1.36 11.43
CA GLY A 54 3.14 -0.08 11.60
C GLY A 54 4.37 -0.63 12.35
N LYS A 55 5.57 -0.17 11.97
CA LYS A 55 6.83 -0.55 12.64
C LYS A 55 6.84 -0.12 14.12
N TRP A 56 6.41 1.11 14.41
CA TRP A 56 6.30 1.62 15.77
C TRP A 56 5.27 0.84 16.60
N MET A 57 4.07 0.61 16.06
CA MET A 57 2.98 -0.11 16.71
C MET A 57 3.40 -1.56 17.03
N LEU A 58 4.03 -2.25 16.08
CA LEU A 58 4.48 -3.62 16.27
C LEU A 58 5.61 -3.72 17.29
N LYS A 59 6.54 -2.75 17.31
CA LYS A 59 7.60 -2.68 18.31
C LYS A 59 7.01 -2.48 19.71
N LYS A 60 6.10 -1.51 19.88
CA LYS A 60 5.40 -1.26 21.15
C LYS A 60 4.59 -2.46 21.63
N TRP A 61 3.93 -3.16 20.72
CA TRP A 61 3.16 -4.36 21.07
C TRP A 61 4.06 -5.54 21.47
N ALA A 62 5.24 -5.66 20.84
CA ALA A 62 6.24 -6.65 21.22
C ALA A 62 6.85 -6.36 22.59
N GLU A 63 7.17 -5.10 22.89
CA GLU A 63 7.65 -4.65 24.21
C GLU A 63 6.61 -4.95 25.29
N PHE A 64 5.35 -4.55 25.08
CA PHE A 64 4.25 -4.79 26.02
C PHE A 64 3.94 -6.27 26.28
N ARG A 65 4.14 -7.13 25.26
CA ARG A 65 3.92 -8.58 25.38
C ARG A 65 5.14 -9.32 25.94
N SER A 66 6.36 -8.79 25.76
CA SER A 66 7.59 -9.38 26.26
C SER A 66 7.66 -9.40 27.79
N GLU A 67 6.93 -8.54 28.48
CA GLU A 67 6.84 -8.54 29.94
C GLU A 67 5.90 -9.62 30.51
N LYS A 68 5.08 -10.30 29.68
CA LYS A 68 3.95 -11.09 30.21
C LYS A 68 3.81 -12.56 29.80
N GLU A 69 4.51 -13.13 28.82
CA GLU A 69 4.33 -14.58 28.54
C GLU A 69 5.59 -15.37 28.12
N PRO A 70 5.79 -16.59 28.69
CA PRO A 70 6.77 -17.55 28.19
C PRO A 70 6.33 -18.14 26.83
N LYS A 71 7.30 -18.26 25.92
CA LYS A 71 7.14 -18.78 24.55
C LYS A 71 6.55 -20.19 24.54
N ARG A 72 5.23 -20.34 24.36
CA ARG A 72 4.62 -21.64 24.04
C ARG A 72 4.55 -21.84 22.52
N PRO A 73 4.97 -22.99 21.96
CA PRO A 73 4.84 -23.26 20.53
C PRO A 73 3.38 -23.59 20.21
N PHE A 74 2.59 -22.57 19.88
CA PHE A 74 1.18 -22.72 19.55
C PHE A 74 1.02 -23.20 18.10
N PHE A 75 0.92 -24.51 17.92
CA PHE A 75 0.82 -25.20 16.63
C PHE A 75 -0.64 -25.28 16.15
N THR A 76 -1.25 -24.16 15.78
CA THR A 76 -2.62 -24.16 15.21
C THR A 76 -2.57 -24.34 13.68
N SER A 77 -3.44 -25.18 13.11
CA SER A 77 -3.54 -25.44 11.67
C SER A 77 -3.79 -24.17 10.83
N GLN A 78 -4.50 -23.18 11.40
CA GLN A 78 -4.72 -21.87 10.78
C GLN A 78 -3.41 -21.07 10.61
N ARG A 79 -2.45 -21.22 11.53
CA ARG A 79 -1.11 -20.60 11.41
C ARG A 79 -0.33 -21.20 10.25
N ARG A 80 -0.51 -22.49 9.92
CA ARG A 80 0.17 -23.12 8.77
C ARG A 80 -0.31 -22.54 7.43
N ARG A 81 -1.59 -22.18 7.29
CA ARG A 81 -2.12 -21.54 6.07
C ARG A 81 -1.55 -20.14 5.89
N VAL A 82 -1.49 -19.35 6.97
CA VAL A 82 -0.83 -18.03 6.96
C VAL A 82 0.68 -18.17 6.74
N VAL A 83 1.35 -19.17 7.31
CA VAL A 83 2.79 -19.45 7.07
C VAL A 83 3.06 -19.94 5.64
N ARG A 84 2.12 -20.67 5.00
CA ARG A 84 2.25 -21.12 3.62
C ARG A 84 2.00 -19.99 2.63
N PHE A 85 1.03 -19.10 2.89
CA PHE A 85 0.86 -17.84 2.17
C PHE A 85 2.09 -16.94 2.32
N ARG A 86 2.66 -16.84 3.54
CA ARG A 86 3.94 -16.16 3.83
C ARG A 86 5.14 -16.76 3.08
N ARG A 87 5.17 -18.09 2.84
CA ARG A 87 6.27 -18.77 2.13
C ARG A 87 6.21 -18.57 0.60
N LEU A 88 5.02 -18.37 0.04
CA LEU A 88 4.83 -18.17 -1.41
C LEU A 88 4.88 -16.69 -1.84
N PHE A 89 4.50 -15.74 -0.97
CA PHE A 89 4.33 -14.34 -1.37
C PHE A 89 5.57 -13.44 -1.26
N GLY A 90 6.67 -13.89 -0.66
CA GLY A 90 7.98 -13.22 -0.68
C GLY A 90 7.93 -11.68 -0.58
N MET A 91 8.89 -10.99 -1.22
CA MET A 91 8.82 -9.53 -1.42
C MET A 91 8.03 -9.26 -2.71
N TRP A 92 8.33 -9.99 -3.79
CA TRP A 92 7.72 -9.81 -5.10
C TRP A 92 6.20 -10.00 -5.13
N GLY A 93 5.68 -11.00 -4.42
CA GLY A 93 4.23 -11.18 -4.33
C GLY A 93 3.56 -10.05 -3.54
N LEU A 94 4.21 -9.54 -2.49
CA LEU A 94 3.72 -8.36 -1.76
C LEU A 94 3.58 -7.16 -2.70
N LEU A 95 4.58 -6.90 -3.55
CA LEU A 95 4.56 -5.81 -4.53
C LEU A 95 3.53 -6.04 -5.65
N ALA A 96 3.33 -7.29 -6.06
CA ALA A 96 2.30 -7.63 -7.05
C ALA A 96 0.89 -7.38 -6.49
N VAL A 97 0.66 -7.64 -5.21
CA VAL A 97 -0.67 -7.47 -4.60
C VAL A 97 -0.88 -6.06 -4.05
N SER A 98 0.20 -5.31 -3.80
CA SER A 98 0.11 -4.00 -3.14
C SER A 98 -0.70 -2.98 -3.93
N GLY A 99 -0.71 -3.02 -5.27
CA GLY A 99 -1.54 -2.09 -6.06
C GLY A 99 -3.03 -2.43 -6.07
N VAL A 100 -3.39 -3.69 -5.78
CA VAL A 100 -4.78 -4.15 -5.69
C VAL A 100 -5.35 -3.89 -4.29
N ILE A 101 -4.50 -4.03 -3.27
CA ILE A 101 -4.84 -3.75 -1.87
C ILE A 101 -4.62 -2.25 -1.57
N SER A 102 -5.28 -1.71 -0.56
CA SER A 102 -5.05 -0.32 -0.15
C SER A 102 -3.64 -0.09 0.41
N VAL A 103 -3.12 1.13 0.21
CA VAL A 103 -1.80 1.56 0.68
C VAL A 103 -1.57 1.28 2.17
N PRO A 104 -2.53 1.55 3.09
CA PRO A 104 -2.36 1.27 4.51
C PRO A 104 -2.10 -0.20 4.79
N ILE A 105 -2.88 -1.09 4.17
CA ILE A 105 -2.78 -2.53 4.42
C ILE A 105 -1.45 -3.05 3.87
N ALA A 106 -1.10 -2.70 2.64
CA ALA A 106 0.17 -3.10 2.02
C ALA A 106 1.38 -2.64 2.86
N SER A 107 1.36 -1.40 3.35
CA SER A 107 2.45 -0.78 4.11
C SER A 107 2.58 -1.35 5.53
N ILE A 108 1.47 -1.60 6.23
CA ILE A 108 1.48 -2.28 7.53
C ILE A 108 1.96 -3.73 7.37
N LEU A 109 1.54 -4.40 6.29
CA LEU A 109 1.96 -5.77 6.01
C LEU A 109 3.47 -5.85 5.72
N ALA A 110 3.98 -4.89 4.93
CA ALA A 110 5.41 -4.71 4.71
C ALA A 110 6.16 -4.45 6.01
N ALA A 111 5.67 -3.54 6.86
CA ALA A 111 6.28 -3.27 8.16
C ALA A 111 6.33 -4.54 9.02
N LYS A 112 5.26 -5.35 9.01
CA LYS A 112 5.21 -6.61 9.76
C LYS A 112 6.24 -7.64 9.32
N TYR A 113 6.49 -7.75 8.01
CA TYR A 113 7.35 -8.80 7.46
C TYR A 113 8.80 -8.34 7.25
N TYR A 114 8.99 -7.06 6.94
CA TYR A 114 10.26 -6.47 6.53
C TYR A 114 10.66 -5.28 7.42
N GLN A 115 10.18 -5.21 8.67
CA GLN A 115 10.56 -4.14 9.63
C GLN A 115 12.06 -3.88 9.78
N ARG A 116 12.90 -4.89 9.54
CA ARG A 116 14.37 -4.79 9.63
C ARG A 116 15.00 -4.24 8.34
N ASP A 117 14.29 -4.25 7.23
CA ASP A 117 14.76 -3.73 5.95
C ASP A 117 14.28 -2.30 5.75
N ASN A 118 15.21 -1.35 5.87
CA ASN A 118 14.92 0.07 5.66
C ASN A 118 14.70 0.43 4.18
N ARG A 119 14.98 -0.47 3.23
CA ARG A 119 14.73 -0.27 1.80
C ARG A 119 13.29 -0.58 1.42
N MET A 120 12.58 -1.39 2.22
CA MET A 120 11.22 -1.81 1.93
C MET A 120 10.22 -0.67 1.64
N PRO A 121 10.18 0.45 2.40
CA PRO A 121 9.27 1.55 2.06
C PRO A 121 9.58 2.14 0.68
N TRP A 122 10.86 2.30 0.32
CA TRP A 122 11.25 2.77 -1.01
C TRP A 122 10.81 1.83 -2.13
N ILE A 123 10.99 0.53 -1.93
CA ILE A 123 10.57 -0.49 -2.91
C ILE A 123 9.04 -0.47 -3.08
N LEU A 124 8.28 -0.28 -2.00
CA LEU A 124 6.82 -0.09 -2.07
C LEU A 124 6.44 1.17 -2.84
N VAL A 125 7.12 2.30 -2.61
CA VAL A 125 6.87 3.53 -3.37
C VAL A 125 7.07 3.30 -4.86
N VAL A 126 8.15 2.63 -5.26
CA VAL A 126 8.40 2.28 -6.67
C VAL A 126 7.32 1.36 -7.22
N ALA A 127 6.90 0.34 -6.46
CA ALA A 127 5.82 -0.54 -6.89
C ALA A 127 4.50 0.19 -7.07
N PHE A 128 4.12 1.06 -6.12
CA PHE A 128 2.92 1.89 -6.25
C PHE A 128 3.01 2.89 -7.39
N PHE A 129 4.19 3.43 -7.68
CA PHE A 129 4.41 4.26 -8.87
C PHE A 129 4.14 3.47 -10.16
N LEU A 130 4.70 2.26 -10.30
CA LEU A 130 4.44 1.39 -11.45
C LEU A 130 2.95 1.01 -11.56
N TRP A 131 2.30 0.74 -10.42
CA TRP A 131 0.86 0.50 -10.40
C TRP A 131 0.05 1.75 -10.76
N SER A 132 0.50 2.96 -10.39
CA SER A 132 -0.18 4.19 -10.78
C SER A 132 -0.19 4.37 -12.29
N LEU A 133 0.94 4.06 -12.95
CA LEU A 133 1.05 4.06 -14.41
C LEU A 133 0.12 3.01 -15.02
N LEU A 134 0.15 1.78 -14.51
CA LEU A 134 -0.71 0.70 -15.01
C LEU A 134 -2.19 1.06 -14.88
N LEU A 135 -2.63 1.48 -13.69
CA LEU A 135 -4.02 1.81 -13.42
C LEU A 135 -4.49 3.02 -14.22
N THR A 136 -3.68 4.08 -14.28
CA THR A 136 -4.05 5.26 -15.08
C THR A 136 -4.16 4.91 -16.56
N SER A 137 -3.26 4.08 -17.10
CA SER A 137 -3.36 3.60 -18.49
C SER A 137 -4.61 2.76 -18.72
N LEU A 138 -4.92 1.83 -17.80
CA LEU A 138 -6.13 1.02 -17.88
C LEU A 138 -7.40 1.88 -17.81
N SER A 139 -7.44 2.85 -16.90
CA SER A 139 -8.56 3.78 -16.75
C SER A 139 -8.75 4.66 -17.99
N TYR A 140 -7.67 5.13 -18.60
CA TYR A 140 -7.73 5.94 -19.81
C TYR A 140 -8.26 5.14 -20.99
N TRP A 141 -7.76 3.91 -21.16
CA TRP A 141 -8.24 2.99 -22.20
C TRP A 141 -9.70 2.59 -21.98
N ALA A 142 -10.12 2.38 -20.74
CA ALA A 142 -11.50 2.03 -20.42
C ALA A 142 -12.51 3.15 -20.76
N ILE A 143 -12.10 4.42 -20.69
CA ILE A 143 -12.93 5.56 -21.05
C ILE A 143 -12.96 5.78 -22.57
N ASP A 144 -11.90 5.44 -23.29
CA ASP A 144 -11.84 5.57 -24.75
C ASP A 144 -12.73 4.53 -25.48
N ILE A 145 -13.10 3.44 -24.79
CA ILE A 145 -13.99 2.39 -25.32
C ILE A 145 -15.46 2.60 -24.95
N GLY A 146 -15.75 3.41 -23.92
CA GLY A 146 -17.11 3.60 -23.36
C GLY A 146 -17.76 4.89 -23.83
#